data_AF-A0A955HEP6-F1
#
_entry.id   AF-A0A955HEP6-F1
#
_cell.length_a   1.000
_cell.length_b   1.000
_cell.length_c   1.000
_cell.angle_alpha   90.00
_cell.angle_beta   90.00
_cell.angle_gamma   90.00
#
_symmetry.space_group_name_H-M   'P 1'
#
loop_
_entity.id
_entity.type
_entity.pdbx_description
1 polymer ?
#
loop_
_entity_poly.entity_id
_entity_poly.type
_entity_poly.pdbx_seq_one_letter_code
_entity_poly.pdbx_strand_id
1 'polypeptide(L)' 'MKPKSCSFCGYRSNETPILVEGPGVNICSHCALIAIRFMIDKTKAYPEMMEELKKELKELSDHLHHVGTEI' A
#
# COMPACT_ATOMS: atom_id res chain seq x y z
N MET A 1 14.24 34.21 -1.01
CA MET A 1 14.41 32.73 -0.92
C MET A 1 14.10 32.13 -2.29
N LYS A 2 14.84 31.10 -2.72
CA LYS A 2 14.46 30.33 -3.93
C LYS A 2 13.28 29.41 -3.60
N PRO A 3 12.32 29.19 -4.52
CA PRO A 3 11.21 28.26 -4.30
C PRO A 3 11.77 26.87 -4.02
N LYS A 4 11.26 26.22 -2.97
CA LYS A 4 11.55 24.81 -2.68
C LYS A 4 10.80 23.94 -3.68
N SER A 5 11.37 22.78 -3.99
CA SER A 5 10.76 21.80 -4.88
C SER A 5 10.42 20.52 -4.15
N CYS A 6 9.38 19.84 -4.63
CA CYS A 6 9.08 18.46 -4.28
C CYS A 6 10.27 17.57 -4.66
N SER A 7 10.72 16.75 -3.72
CA SER A 7 11.84 15.81 -3.93
C SER A 7 11.50 14.65 -4.87
N PHE A 8 10.21 14.45 -5.16
CA PHE A 8 9.71 13.32 -5.96
C PHE A 8 9.41 13.72 -7.41
N CYS A 9 8.67 14.81 -7.64
CA CYS A 9 8.29 15.25 -9.00
C CYS A 9 9.02 16.51 -9.48
N GLY A 10 9.73 17.23 -8.60
CA GLY A 10 10.44 18.46 -8.94
C GLY A 10 9.60 19.74 -8.97
N TYR A 11 8.26 19.67 -8.85
CA TYR A 11 7.42 20.89 -8.82
C TYR A 11 7.78 21.80 -7.65
N ARG A 12 7.84 23.09 -7.97
CA ARG A 12 8.11 24.18 -7.03
C ARG A 12 6.89 24.50 -6.20
N SER A 13 7.09 25.15 -5.07
CA SER A 13 6.03 25.60 -4.16
C SER A 13 4.98 26.52 -4.80
N ASN A 14 5.27 27.17 -5.93
CA ASN A 14 4.32 27.98 -6.69
C ASN A 14 3.59 27.22 -7.81
N GLU A 15 3.96 25.97 -8.06
CA GLU A 15 3.36 25.08 -9.08
C GLU A 15 2.42 24.04 -8.46
N THR A 16 2.36 23.97 -7.13
CA THR A 16 1.51 23.01 -6.38
C THR A 16 0.68 23.74 -5.32
N PRO A 17 -0.57 23.31 -5.06
CA PRO A 17 -1.39 23.90 -4.00
C PRO A 17 -0.75 23.81 -2.61
N ILE A 18 -0.06 22.69 -2.34
CA ILE A 18 0.59 22.41 -1.05
C ILE A 18 1.96 21.76 -1.32
N LEU A 19 2.97 22.24 -0.61
CA LEU A 19 4.28 21.62 -0.48
C LEU A 19 4.61 21.55 1.02
N VAL A 20 4.75 20.33 1.55
CA VAL A 20 5.16 20.08 2.94
C VAL A 20 6.68 19.94 2.95
N GLU A 21 7.35 20.79 3.72
CA GLU A 21 8.80 20.75 3.92
C GLU A 21 9.16 19.89 5.13
N GLY A 22 10.11 18.98 4.95
CA GLY A 22 10.67 18.16 6.02
C GLY A 22 12.20 18.25 6.08
N PRO A 23 12.84 17.61 7.07
CA PRO A 23 14.30 17.54 7.13
C PRO A 23 14.88 16.79 5.91
N GLY A 24 15.41 17.53 4.94
CA GLY A 24 16.09 16.97 3.76
C GLY A 24 15.17 16.48 2.63
N VAL A 25 13.85 16.47 2.82
CA VAL A 25 12.89 16.00 1.82
C VAL A 25 11.62 16.85 1.86
N ASN A 26 11.07 17.18 0.69
CA ASN A 26 9.79 17.88 0.58
C ASN A 26 8.83 17.07 -0.28
N ILE A 27 7.54 17.09 0.06
CA ILE A 27 6.50 16.36 -0.69
C ILE A 27 5.34 17.30 -1.03
N CYS A 28 4.90 17.28 -2.29
CA CYS A 28 3.73 18.04 -2.73
C CYS A 28 2.44 17.22 -2.58
N SER A 29 1.29 17.88 -2.59
CA SER A 29 -0.02 17.23 -2.50
C SER A 29 -0.26 16.19 -3.60
N HIS A 30 0.25 16.42 -4.82
CA HIS A 30 0.10 15.46 -5.92
C HIS A 30 0.83 14.13 -5.63
N CYS A 31 2.09 14.18 -5.22
CA CYS A 31 2.86 13.00 -4.86
C CYS A 31 2.28 12.29 -3.63
N ALA A 32 1.78 13.04 -2.64
CA ALA A 32 1.09 12.47 -1.49
C ALA A 32 -0.16 11.69 -1.90
N LEU A 33 -0.99 12.23 -2.79
CA LEU A 33 -2.19 11.55 -3.29
C LEU A 33 -1.87 10.27 -4.07
N ILE A 34 -0.82 10.29 -4.90
CA ILE A 34 -0.34 9.09 -5.59
C ILE A 34 0.08 8.02 -4.58
N ALA A 35 0.87 8.39 -3.57
CA ALA A 35 1.30 7.47 -2.53
C ALA A 35 0.10 6.88 -1.77
N ILE A 36 -0.88 7.71 -1.39
CA ILE A 36 -2.12 7.27 -0.74
C ILE A 36 -2.88 6.30 -1.63
N ARG A 37 -3.01 6.59 -2.93
CA ARG A 37 -3.68 5.68 -3.88
C ARG A 37 -3.01 4.32 -3.91
N PHE A 38 -1.69 4.26 -4.00
CA PHE A 38 -0.95 2.99 -3.96
C PHE A 38 -1.11 2.27 -2.62
N MET A 39 -1.08 2.99 -1.50
CA MET A 39 -1.28 2.41 -0.17
C MET A 39 -2.69 1.83 -0.02
N ILE A 40 -3.72 2.54 -0.46
CA ILE A 40 -5.11 2.09 -0.41
C ILE A 40 -5.37 0.97 -1.42
N ASP A 41 -4.85 1.04 -2.64
CA ASP A 41 -5.03 -0.03 -3.63
C ASP A 41 -4.38 -1.33 -3.15
N LYS A 42 -3.25 -1.27 -2.43
CA LYS A 42 -2.68 -2.44 -1.75
C LYS A 42 -3.55 -2.96 -0.60
N THR A 43 -4.33 -2.11 0.08
CA THR A 43 -5.33 -2.59 1.05
C THR A 43 -6.55 -3.23 0.39
N LYS A 44 -6.84 -2.92 -0.88
CA LYS A 44 -7.83 -3.62 -1.70
C LYS A 44 -7.30 -4.88 -2.37
N ALA A 45 -6.01 -5.18 -2.26
CA ALA A 45 -5.36 -6.38 -2.77
C ALA A 45 -5.28 -7.53 -1.74
N TYR A 46 -6.13 -7.48 -0.71
CA TYR A 46 -6.33 -8.62 0.19
C TYR A 46 -7.69 -9.34 0.07
N PRO A 47 -8.46 -9.29 -1.05
CA PRO A 47 -9.40 -10.35 -1.37
C PRO A 47 -8.65 -11.54 -1.97
N GLU A 48 -7.86 -11.37 -3.03
CA GLU A 48 -7.08 -12.46 -3.65
C GLU A 48 -6.14 -13.18 -2.67
N MET A 49 -5.32 -12.45 -1.90
CA MET A 49 -4.43 -13.07 -0.91
C MET A 49 -5.21 -13.81 0.20
N MET A 50 -6.39 -13.31 0.56
CA MET A 50 -7.24 -13.96 1.57
C MET A 50 -8.00 -15.16 1.02
N GLU A 51 -8.36 -15.17 -0.27
CA GLU A 51 -8.91 -16.36 -0.93
C GLU A 51 -7.85 -17.47 -1.07
N GLU A 52 -6.60 -17.11 -1.40
CA GLU A 52 -5.48 -18.06 -1.42
C GLU A 52 -5.26 -18.67 -0.02
N LEU A 53 -5.23 -17.84 1.03
CA LEU A 53 -5.09 -18.30 2.42
C LEU A 53 -6.28 -19.14 2.89
N LYS A 54 -7.51 -18.77 2.51
CA LYS A 54 -8.72 -19.58 2.80
C LYS A 54 -8.66 -20.94 2.13
N LYS A 55 -8.14 -21.00 0.90
CA LYS A 55 -7.96 -22.26 0.16
C LYS A 55 -6.93 -23.14 0.85
N GLU A 56 -5.76 -22.60 1.21
CA GLU A 56 -4.74 -23.34 1.95
C GLU A 56 -5.26 -23.85 3.31
N LEU A 57 -6.01 -23.02 4.05
CA LEU A 57 -6.62 -23.41 5.31
C LEU A 57 -7.66 -24.52 5.13
N LYS A 58 -8.45 -24.47 4.04
CA LYS A 58 -9.44 -25.49 3.72
C LYS A 58 -8.77 -26.82 3.35
N GLU A 59 -7.72 -26.80 2.54
CA GLU A 59 -6.97 -28.01 2.17
C GLU A 59 -6.33 -28.67 3.40
N LEU A 60 -5.78 -27.84 4.31
CA LEU A 60 -5.23 -28.32 5.57
C LEU A 60 -6.33 -28.91 6.47
N SER A 61 -7.49 -28.26 6.54
CA SER A 61 -8.67 -28.77 7.27
C SER A 61 -9.15 -30.11 6.70
N ASP A 62 -9.32 -30.20 5.38
CA ASP A 62 -9.77 -31.42 4.69
C ASP A 62 -8.79 -32.58 4.90
N HIS A 63 -7.49 -32.28 4.97
CA HIS A 63 -6.45 -33.27 5.28
C HIS A 63 -6.53 -33.75 6.73
N LEU A 64 -6.71 -32.85 7.70
CA LEU A 64 -6.86 -33.20 9.11
C LEU A 64 -8.11 -34.06 9.37
N HIS A 65 -9.19 -33.84 8.62
CA HIS A 65 -10.40 -34.66 8.71
C HIS A 65 -10.19 -36.11 8.22
N HIS A 66 -9.27 -36.35 7.29
CA HIS A 66 -8.94 -37.71 6.84
C HIS A 66 -8.04 -38.46 7.83
N VAL A 67 -7.10 -37.75 8.48
CA VAL A 67 -6.18 -38.37 9.46
C VAL A 67 -6.91 -38.71 10.77
N GLY A 68 -7.96 -37.97 11.13
CA GLY A 68 -8.74 -38.20 12.36
C GLY A 68 -9.74 -39.37 12.34
N THR A 69 -9.95 -40.03 11.19
CA THR A 69 -10.94 -41.11 11.02
C THR A 69 -10.33 -42.52 10.93
N GLU A 70 -9.01 -42.65 11.05
CA GLU A 70 -8.29 -43.94 10.96
C GLU A 70 -7.83 -44.48 12.33
N ILE A 71 -8.67 -44.40 13.37
CA ILE A 71 -8.48 -45.14 14.63
C ILE A 71 -9.74 -45.95 14.96
#